data_AF-A0A2K3L4T4-F1
#
_entry.id   AF-A0A2K3L4T4-F1
#
_cell.length_a   1.000
_cell.length_b   1.000
_cell.length_c   1.000
_cell.angle_alpha   90.00
_cell.angle_beta   90.00
_cell.angle_gamma   90.00
#
_symmetry.space_group_name_H-M   'P 1'
#
loop_
_entity.id
_entity.type
_entity.pdbx_description
1 polymer ?
#
loop_
_entity_poly.entity_id
_entity_poly.type
_entity_poly.pdbx_seq_one_letter_code
_entity_poly.pdbx_strand_id
1 'polypeptide(L)'
;MAYEDRFGQQSQRSKYDCLLFDLDDTLYPLRAGLAKSVLQNIKDYMVEKLGIDSSKIDDLSNLLYKNYGTTMSGLRAIGYDFDYDEYHRSNFEELVAEPSL
;
A
#
# COMPACT_ATOMS: atom_id res chain seq x y z
N MET A 1 13.35 -46.85 31.63
CA MET A 1 12.99 -46.00 32.80
C MET A 1 13.44 -44.57 32.52
N ALA A 2 12.48 -43.65 32.59
CA ALA A 2 12.64 -42.22 32.84
C ALA A 2 13.41 -41.35 31.81
N TYR A 3 12.88 -41.18 30.59
CA TYR A 3 13.23 -40.01 29.76
C TYR A 3 12.07 -39.39 28.97
N GLU A 4 10.81 -39.76 29.24
CA GLU A 4 9.64 -39.23 28.50
C GLU A 4 8.71 -38.34 29.35
N ASP A 5 9.14 -37.87 30.51
CA ASP A 5 8.22 -37.28 31.50
C ASP A 5 8.52 -35.81 31.86
N ARG A 6 8.80 -34.97 30.86
CA ARG A 6 8.98 -33.50 31.07
C ARG A 6 8.27 -32.59 30.07
N PHE A 7 7.17 -33.05 29.48
CA PHE A 7 6.24 -32.16 28.78
C PHE A 7 4.79 -32.32 29.26
N GLY A 8 4.64 -32.66 30.54
CA GLY A 8 3.41 -32.46 31.30
C GLY A 8 3.21 -30.97 31.64
N GLN A 9 3.12 -30.12 30.63
CA GLN A 9 2.45 -28.83 30.75
C GLN A 9 1.42 -28.81 29.65
N GLN A 10 0.17 -28.98 30.05
CA GLN A 10 -1.03 -28.71 29.29
C GLN A 10 -0.80 -27.42 28.52
N SER A 11 -0.38 -27.53 27.25
CA SER A 11 -0.15 -26.34 26.44
C SER A 11 -1.53 -25.72 26.31
N GLN A 12 -1.70 -24.57 26.93
CA GLN A 12 -2.89 -23.76 26.72
C GLN A 12 -2.89 -23.51 25.22
N ARG A 13 -3.75 -24.25 24.50
CA ARG A 13 -3.92 -24.08 23.06
C ARG A 13 -4.11 -22.59 22.84
N SER A 14 -3.28 -21.97 21.98
CA SER A 14 -3.36 -20.54 21.77
C SER A 14 -4.81 -20.19 21.43
N LYS A 15 -5.37 -19.17 22.08
CA LYS A 15 -6.76 -18.75 21.87
C LYS A 15 -7.09 -18.51 20.39
N TYR A 16 -6.07 -18.18 19.61
CA TYR A 16 -6.12 -17.97 18.18
C TYR A 16 -5.07 -18.84 17.49
N ASP A 17 -5.44 -19.41 16.35
CA ASP A 17 -4.55 -20.21 15.49
C ASP A 17 -3.91 -19.36 14.38
N CYS A 18 -4.41 -18.13 14.15
CA CYS A 18 -3.96 -17.21 13.12
C CYS A 18 -4.17 -15.75 13.55
N LEU A 19 -3.27 -14.87 13.11
CA LEU A 19 -3.39 -13.42 13.22
C LEU A 19 -3.23 -12.81 11.82
N LEU A 20 -4.17 -11.94 11.46
CA LEU A 20 -4.10 -11.12 10.26
C LEU A 20 -3.70 -9.70 10.69
N PHE A 21 -2.61 -9.20 10.12
CA PHE A 21 -2.18 -7.82 10.29
C PHE A 21 -2.41 -7.07 8.99
N ASP A 22 -3.10 -5.95 9.10
CA ASP A 22 -3.02 -4.93 8.07
C ASP A 22 -1.60 -4.34 8.05
N LEU A 23 -1.15 -3.85 6.90
CA LEU A 23 0.21 -3.33 6.72
C LEU A 23 0.21 -1.81 6.94
N ASP A 24 -0.50 -1.10 6.09
CA ASP A 24 -0.46 0.36 6.02
C ASP A 24 -1.16 0.97 7.23
N ASP A 25 -0.52 2.00 7.81
CA ASP A 25 -0.96 2.67 9.05
C ASP A 25 -1.18 1.72 10.26
N THR A 26 -0.70 0.47 10.17
CA THR A 26 -0.82 -0.55 11.21
C THR A 26 0.55 -1.04 11.68
N LEU A 27 1.41 -1.50 10.77
CA LEU A 27 2.72 -2.06 11.13
C LEU A 27 3.86 -1.03 11.18
N TYR A 28 3.62 0.18 10.69
CA TYR A 28 4.54 1.30 10.82
C TYR A 28 3.79 2.54 11.33
N PRO A 29 4.48 3.43 12.07
CA PRO A 29 3.83 4.62 12.58
C PRO A 29 3.60 5.63 11.45
N LEU A 30 2.49 6.38 11.51
CA LEU A 30 2.12 7.42 10.54
C LEU A 30 3.27 8.42 10.24
N ARG A 31 4.12 8.69 11.24
CA ARG A 31 5.30 9.56 11.12
C ARG A 31 6.36 9.06 10.12
N ALA A 32 6.27 7.81 9.65
CA ALA A 32 7.11 7.29 8.58
C ALA A 32 6.89 8.03 7.24
N GLY A 33 5.75 8.73 7.09
CA GLY A 33 5.48 9.56 5.92
C GLY A 33 5.11 8.79 4.66
N LEU A 34 5.07 7.45 4.71
CA LEU A 34 4.82 6.60 3.54
C LEU A 34 3.48 6.91 2.86
N ALA A 35 2.41 7.05 3.64
CA ALA A 35 1.08 7.39 3.12
C ALA A 35 1.09 8.72 2.33
N LYS A 36 1.85 9.72 2.81
CA LYS A 36 1.97 11.02 2.12
C LYS A 36 2.74 10.88 0.82
N SER A 37 3.85 10.15 0.82
CA SER A 37 4.66 9.93 -0.38
C SER A 37 3.90 9.12 -1.43
N VAL A 38 3.24 8.03 -1.04
CA VAL A 38 2.42 7.21 -1.95
C VAL A 38 1.29 8.05 -2.55
N LEU A 39 0.60 8.85 -1.72
CA LEU A 39 -0.44 9.75 -2.22
C LEU A 39 0.11 10.72 -3.27
N GLN A 40 1.29 11.32 -3.03
CA GLN A 40 1.91 12.23 -3.98
C GLN A 40 2.26 11.52 -5.30
N ASN A 41 2.86 10.33 -5.25
CA ASN A 41 3.19 9.56 -6.45
C ASN A 41 1.94 9.20 -7.29
N ILE A 42 0.82 8.88 -6.65
CA ILE A 42 -0.45 8.65 -7.36
C ILE A 42 -0.90 9.92 -8.08
N LYS A 43 -0.83 11.08 -7.42
CA LYS A 43 -1.22 12.37 -8.00
C LYS A 43 -0.34 12.74 -9.19
N ASP A 44 0.97 12.57 -9.06
CA ASP A 44 1.92 12.88 -10.12
C ASP A 44 1.71 11.96 -11.31
N TYR A 45 1.51 10.66 -11.07
CA TYR A 45 1.16 9.72 -12.14
C TYR A 45 -0.14 10.11 -12.89
N MET A 46 -1.18 10.52 -12.16
CA MET A 46 -2.44 10.98 -12.75
C MET A 46 -2.25 12.20 -13.65
N VAL A 47 -1.37 13.14 -13.28
CA VAL A 47 -1.08 14.32 -14.09
C VAL A 47 -0.17 13.98 -15.26
N GLU A 48 0.98 13.36 -14.99
CA GLU A 48 2.07 13.20 -15.95
C GLU A 48 1.81 12.08 -16.96
N LYS A 49 1.24 10.96 -16.51
CA LYS A 49 1.03 9.77 -17.35
C LYS A 49 -0.38 9.68 -17.89
N LEU A 50 -1.38 10.08 -17.10
CA LEU A 50 -2.79 10.01 -17.51
C LEU A 50 -3.35 11.34 -18.05
N GLY A 51 -2.58 12.45 -17.97
CA GLY A 51 -2.98 13.75 -18.51
C GLY A 51 -4.18 14.37 -17.79
N ILE A 52 -4.43 14.00 -16.54
CA ILE A 52 -5.55 14.52 -15.75
C ILE A 52 -5.20 15.92 -15.24
N ASP A 53 -6.15 16.83 -15.38
CA ASP A 53 -6.01 18.20 -14.89
C ASP A 53 -5.75 18.24 -13.38
N SER A 54 -4.66 18.89 -12.98
CA SER A 54 -4.21 18.98 -11.58
C SER A 54 -5.28 19.54 -10.63
N SER A 55 -6.15 20.43 -11.13
CA SER A 55 -7.25 21.02 -10.36
C SER A 55 -8.33 20.01 -9.95
N LYS A 56 -8.41 18.85 -10.62
CA LYS A 56 -9.41 17.81 -10.36
C LYS A 56 -8.90 16.64 -9.53
N ILE A 57 -7.59 16.58 -9.29
CA ILE A 57 -6.92 15.40 -8.74
C ILE A 57 -7.43 15.04 -7.35
N ASP A 58 -7.57 16.02 -6.45
CA ASP A 58 -8.00 15.78 -5.07
C ASP A 58 -9.44 15.28 -5.00
N ASP A 59 -10.35 15.93 -5.73
CA ASP A 59 -11.76 15.54 -5.76
C ASP A 59 -11.95 14.17 -6.41
N LEU A 60 -11.24 13.90 -7.52
CA LEU A 60 -11.28 12.61 -8.18
C LEU A 60 -10.71 11.52 -7.30
N SER A 61 -9.55 11.72 -6.66
CA SER A 61 -8.94 10.75 -5.76
C SER A 61 -9.87 10.40 -4.59
N ASN A 62 -10.47 11.42 -3.97
CA ASN A 62 -11.43 11.23 -2.89
C ASN A 62 -12.67 10.45 -3.34
N LEU A 63 -13.21 10.78 -4.52
CA LEU A 63 -14.37 10.08 -5.08
C LEU A 63 -14.03 8.61 -5.38
N LEU A 64 -12.90 8.35 -6.01
CA LEU A 64 -12.49 7.01 -6.39
C LEU A 64 -12.16 6.14 -5.18
N TYR A 65 -11.46 6.69 -4.18
CA TYR A 65 -11.18 6.01 -2.94
C TYR A 65 -12.47 5.58 -2.22
N LYS A 66 -13.45 6.49 -2.11
CA LYS A 66 -14.74 6.19 -1.44
C LYS A 66 -15.55 5.11 -2.14
N ASN A 67 -15.51 5.05 -3.47
CA ASN A 67 -16.34 4.12 -4.24
C ASN A 67 -15.64 2.80 -4.59
N TYR A 68 -14.31 2.78 -4.66
CA TYR A 68 -13.52 1.66 -5.18
C TYR A 68 -12.37 1.22 -4.26
N GLY A 69 -12.23 1.82 -3.08
CA GLY A 69 -11.23 1.45 -2.07
C GLY A 69 -9.83 2.00 -2.32
N THR A 70 -9.42 2.22 -3.57
CA THR A 70 -8.17 2.93 -3.91
C THR A 70 -8.35 3.78 -5.17
N THR A 71 -7.57 4.86 -5.28
CA THR A 71 -7.59 5.72 -6.49
C THR A 71 -7.27 4.92 -7.76
N MET A 72 -6.26 4.05 -7.72
CA MET A 72 -5.83 3.29 -8.89
C MET A 72 -6.88 2.26 -9.34
N SER A 73 -7.54 1.56 -8.42
CA SER A 73 -8.65 0.67 -8.76
C SER A 73 -9.82 1.43 -9.36
N GLY A 74 -10.13 2.61 -8.81
CA GLY A 74 -11.17 3.48 -9.34
C GLY A 74 -10.86 3.99 -10.74
N LEU A 75 -9.61 4.38 -11.04
CA LEU A 75 -9.21 4.82 -12.37
C LEU A 75 -9.43 3.72 -13.41
N ARG A 76 -9.06 2.47 -13.12
CA ARG A 76 -9.36 1.34 -14.02
C ARG A 76 -10.85 1.09 -14.17
N ALA A 77 -11.60 1.16 -13.07
CA ALA A 77 -13.05 0.97 -13.10
C ALA A 77 -13.78 1.99 -13.98
N ILE A 78 -13.27 3.23 -14.08
CA ILE A 78 -13.86 4.29 -14.94
C ILE A 78 -13.27 4.33 -16.36
N GLY A 79 -12.40 3.39 -16.73
CA GLY A 79 -11.95 3.20 -18.11
C GLY A 79 -10.54 3.70 -18.44
N TYR A 80 -9.72 4.09 -17.45
CA TYR A 80 -8.28 4.29 -17.70
C TYR A 80 -7.60 2.93 -17.88
N ASP A 81 -6.86 2.78 -18.97
CA ASP A 81 -6.09 1.57 -19.27
C ASP A 81 -4.61 1.82 -18.97
N PHE A 82 -4.16 1.31 -17.82
CA PHE A 82 -2.76 1.33 -17.43
C PHE A 82 -2.41 0.05 -16.67
N ASP A 83 -1.13 -0.31 -16.75
CA ASP A 83 -0.58 -1.49 -16.09
C ASP A 83 -0.17 -1.16 -14.66
N TYR A 84 -0.56 -2.02 -13.71
CA TYR A 84 -0.19 -1.82 -12.31
C TYR A 84 1.31 -1.96 -12.09
N ASP A 85 1.96 -2.93 -12.73
CA ASP A 85 3.38 -3.17 -12.53
C ASP A 85 4.21 -2.02 -13.13
N GLU A 86 3.76 -1.41 -14.22
CA GLU A 86 4.35 -0.18 -14.77
C GLU A 86 4.31 0.95 -13.74
N TYR A 87 3.15 1.24 -13.15
CA TYR A 87 3.02 2.26 -12.10
C TYR A 87 3.95 1.98 -10.91
N HIS A 88 3.96 0.74 -10.40
CA HIS A 88 4.81 0.40 -9.26
C HIS A 88 6.29 0.51 -9.62
N ARG A 89 6.71 0.11 -10.83
CA ARG A 89 8.10 0.25 -11.30
C ARG A 89 8.52 1.71 -11.41
N SER A 90 7.69 2.59 -11.96
CA SER A 90 8.02 4.02 -12.09
C SER A 90 8.27 4.68 -10.73
N ASN A 91 7.61 4.20 -9.66
CA ASN A 91 7.81 4.73 -8.32
C ASN A 91 9.18 4.34 -7.70
N PHE A 92 9.86 3.32 -8.23
CA PHE A 92 11.19 2.90 -7.75
C PHE A 92 12.34 3.53 -8.53
N GLU A 93 12.15 3.90 -9.80
CA GLU A 93 13.23 4.52 -10.61
C GLU A 93 13.62 5.91 -10.09
N GLU A 94 12.67 6.66 -9.52
CA GLU A 94 12.93 8.00 -8.98
C GLU A 94 13.77 7.96 -7.67
N LEU A 95 13.76 6.84 -6.95
CA LEU A 95 14.59 6.62 -5.75
C LEU A 95 16.04 6.23 -6.05
N VAL A 96 16.38 5.88 -7.30
CA VAL A 96 17.74 5.48 -7.71
C VAL A 96 18.48 6.62 -8.45
N ALA A 97 17.86 7.79 -8.59
CA ALA A 97 18.55 8.98 -9.06
C ALA A 97 19.56 9.45 -7.99
N GLU A 98 20.79 8.94 -8.07
CA GLU A 98 21.94 9.37 -7.27
C GLU A 98 22.05 10.91 -7.29
N PRO A 99 22.30 11.57 -6.14
CA PRO A 99 22.56 13.01 -6.15
C PRO A 99 23.80 13.29 -7.00
N SER A 100 23.65 14.13 -8.01
CA SER A 100 24.80 14.67 -8.75
C SER A 100 25.73 15.40 -7.76
N LEU A 101 26.98 14.92 -7.66
CA LEU A 101 28.09 15.59 -6.97
C LEU A 101 28.36 16.99 -7.53
#